data_AF-L1PJE0-F1
#
_entry.id   AF-L1PJE0-F1
#
_cell.length_a   1.000
_cell.length_b   1.000
_cell.length_c   1.000
_cell.angle_alpha   90.00
_cell.angle_beta   90.00
_cell.angle_gamma   90.00
#
_symmetry.space_group_name_H-M   'P 1'
#
loop_
_entity.id
_entity.type
_entity.pdbx_description
1 polymer ?
#
loop_
_entity_poly.entity_id
_entity_poly.type
_entity_poly.pdbx_seq_one_letter_code
_entity_poly.pdbx_strand_id
1 'polypeptide(L)'
;MNKWNELCFIVSTHQKKNTKENILQVEIENFLEKLGWSRRQGEIVTQKHISVGSNQTLIPDITIESNNKVLFVVELKHPNEPVEKHKKQLISYMRQLKLRFGVLLGDKFQLYYDDTTEDGTEAQKVFEAAFTENNPEAEELLSLLTKEQFGKDKLLVFAEKQLEKIQESEVMNEIQEYVEEQLSHLQDKLYKELQEEYDSKLVKKVFEHLNIAISPIAVEEVSLNNLDNTSVEKLPIEFVPNDLEAFKKLLLEKKVGKIEWHYNNGKVEHKTWKASRFKQKSSLLGNVYSRPEAKNGKWKELGLAKVVYKIV
;
A
#
# COMPACT_ATOMS: atom_id res chain seq x y z
N MET A 1 -16.08 -26.35 -4.00
CA MET A 1 -15.42 -25.19 -4.63
C MET A 1 -14.91 -24.32 -3.49
N ASN A 2 -13.66 -23.87 -3.53
CA ASN A 2 -13.19 -22.92 -2.51
C ASN A 2 -13.92 -21.57 -2.67
N LYS A 3 -13.87 -20.74 -1.63
CA LYS A 3 -14.59 -19.45 -1.60
C LYS A 3 -14.14 -18.51 -2.72
N TRP A 4 -12.85 -18.55 -3.10
CA TRP A 4 -12.32 -17.73 -4.19
C TRP A 4 -12.87 -18.14 -5.55
N ASN A 5 -12.84 -19.42 -5.88
CA ASN A 5 -13.35 -19.90 -7.16
C ASN A 5 -14.86 -19.63 -7.27
N GLU A 6 -15.61 -19.72 -6.16
CA GLU A 6 -17.00 -19.32 -6.14
C GLU A 6 -17.21 -17.83 -6.44
N LEU A 7 -16.39 -16.95 -5.84
CA LEU A 7 -16.41 -15.52 -6.17
C LEU A 7 -16.06 -15.27 -7.64
N CYS A 8 -15.03 -15.94 -8.17
CA CYS A 8 -14.67 -15.90 -9.59
C CYS A 8 -15.82 -16.35 -10.49
N PHE A 9 -16.52 -17.41 -10.12
CA PHE A 9 -17.69 -17.90 -10.85
C PHE A 9 -18.83 -16.86 -10.87
N ILE A 10 -19.15 -16.27 -9.72
CA ILE A 10 -20.15 -15.20 -9.60
C ILE A 10 -19.76 -14.03 -10.52
N VAL A 11 -18.58 -13.46 -10.33
CA VAL A 11 -18.17 -12.26 -11.07
C VAL A 11 -18.05 -12.54 -12.57
N SER A 12 -17.40 -13.63 -12.99
CA SER A 12 -17.24 -13.97 -14.41
C SER A 12 -18.58 -14.24 -15.12
N THR A 13 -19.57 -14.81 -14.41
CA THR A 13 -20.92 -15.00 -14.94
C THR A 13 -21.59 -13.66 -15.21
N HIS A 14 -21.43 -12.70 -14.30
CA HIS A 14 -22.00 -11.37 -14.40
C HIS A 14 -21.26 -10.48 -15.40
N GLN A 15 -19.95 -10.65 -15.56
CA GLN A 15 -19.14 -10.04 -16.62
C GLN A 15 -19.63 -10.45 -18.01
N LYS A 16 -19.81 -11.76 -18.24
CA LYS A 16 -20.31 -12.31 -19.52
C LYS A 16 -21.71 -11.82 -19.87
N LYS A 17 -22.58 -11.70 -18.87
CA LYS A 17 -23.95 -11.23 -19.03
C LYS A 17 -24.09 -9.70 -19.04
N ASN A 18 -23.00 -8.98 -18.72
CA ASN A 18 -22.99 -7.53 -18.55
C ASN A 18 -24.14 -7.05 -17.65
N THR A 19 -24.32 -7.71 -16.51
CA THR A 19 -25.45 -7.45 -15.62
C THR A 19 -25.31 -6.12 -14.90
N LYS A 20 -26.44 -5.48 -14.61
CA LYS A 20 -26.48 -4.30 -13.75
C LYS A 20 -25.88 -4.57 -12.37
N GLU A 21 -25.23 -3.55 -11.82
CA GLU A 21 -24.54 -3.59 -10.53
C GLU A 21 -25.44 -4.05 -9.37
N ASN A 22 -26.69 -3.59 -9.32
CA ASN A 22 -27.64 -3.99 -8.29
C ASN A 22 -27.97 -5.49 -8.29
N ILE A 23 -27.86 -6.17 -9.43
CA ILE A 23 -28.05 -7.63 -9.51
C ILE A 23 -26.79 -8.33 -8.98
N LEU A 24 -25.61 -7.85 -9.36
CA LEU A 24 -24.36 -8.36 -8.80
C LEU A 24 -24.32 -8.18 -7.28
N GLN A 25 -24.80 -7.04 -6.77
CA GLN A 25 -24.84 -6.75 -5.34
C GLN A 25 -25.57 -7.82 -4.55
N VAL A 26 -26.74 -8.27 -5.03
CA VAL A 26 -27.49 -9.35 -4.36
C VAL A 26 -26.69 -10.65 -4.30
N GLU A 27 -25.95 -10.99 -5.35
CA GLU A 27 -25.07 -12.18 -5.34
C GLU A 27 -23.88 -12.02 -4.40
N ILE A 28 -23.30 -10.81 -4.33
CA ILE A 28 -22.23 -10.50 -3.37
C ILE A 28 -22.74 -10.56 -1.93
N GLU A 29 -23.94 -10.06 -1.64
CA GLU A 29 -24.58 -10.22 -0.32
C GLU A 29 -24.76 -11.71 0.04
N ASN A 30 -25.23 -12.53 -0.89
CA ASN A 30 -25.36 -13.98 -0.68
C ASN A 30 -24.00 -14.65 -0.46
N PHE A 31 -22.96 -14.19 -1.16
CA PHE A 31 -21.60 -14.66 -0.98
C PHE A 31 -21.04 -14.27 0.40
N LEU A 32 -21.28 -13.05 0.87
CA LEU A 32 -20.91 -12.60 2.22
C LEU A 32 -21.60 -13.44 3.30
N GLU A 33 -22.84 -13.88 3.09
CA GLU A 33 -23.50 -14.83 3.99
C GLU A 33 -22.77 -16.17 4.07
N LYS A 34 -22.20 -16.66 2.95
CA LYS A 34 -21.33 -17.85 2.94
C LYS A 34 -19.98 -17.63 3.61
N LEU A 35 -19.53 -16.39 3.76
CA LEU A 35 -18.37 -16.03 4.59
C LEU A 35 -18.71 -15.98 6.10
N GLY A 36 -19.99 -16.19 6.45
CA GLY A 36 -20.47 -16.29 7.83
C GLY A 36 -21.16 -15.05 8.38
N TRP A 37 -21.20 -13.96 7.61
CA TRP A 37 -21.90 -12.72 8.00
C TRP A 37 -23.42 -12.86 7.83
N SER A 38 -24.23 -12.14 8.59
CA SER A 38 -25.69 -12.30 8.57
C SER A 38 -26.46 -11.01 8.30
N ARG A 39 -27.26 -10.98 7.22
CA ARG A 39 -28.26 -9.91 7.00
C ARG A 39 -29.30 -9.86 8.12
N ARG A 40 -29.78 -11.03 8.59
CA ARG A 40 -30.79 -11.12 9.65
C ARG A 40 -30.32 -10.58 11.00
N GLN A 41 -29.01 -10.65 11.28
CA GLN A 41 -28.42 -10.07 12.49
C GLN A 41 -27.95 -8.63 12.29
N GLY A 42 -28.19 -8.02 11.12
CA GLY A 42 -27.76 -6.66 10.80
C GLY A 42 -26.24 -6.54 10.60
N GLU A 43 -25.56 -7.63 10.23
CA GLU A 43 -24.11 -7.65 10.00
C GLU A 43 -23.75 -7.34 8.55
N ILE A 44 -24.66 -7.57 7.61
CA ILE A 44 -24.54 -7.13 6.22
C ILE A 44 -25.58 -6.03 6.04
N VAL A 45 -25.13 -4.78 5.94
CA VAL A 45 -26.00 -3.60 5.85
C VAL A 45 -25.72 -2.88 4.55
N THR A 46 -26.76 -2.74 3.73
CA THR A 46 -26.72 -1.97 2.49
C THR A 46 -27.26 -0.56 2.73
N GLN A 47 -26.84 0.38 1.89
CA GLN A 47 -27.34 1.76 1.92
C GLN A 47 -27.17 2.48 3.27
N LYS A 48 -26.08 2.20 4.01
CA LYS A 48 -25.82 2.86 5.30
C LYS A 48 -25.55 4.35 5.07
N HIS A 49 -26.38 5.22 5.65
CA HIS A 49 -26.17 6.66 5.57
C HIS A 49 -25.04 7.11 6.50
N ILE A 50 -23.98 7.69 5.93
CA ILE A 50 -22.87 8.29 6.66
C ILE A 50 -22.99 9.82 6.54
N SER A 51 -23.31 10.49 7.64
CA SER A 51 -23.41 11.95 7.66
C SER A 51 -22.04 12.59 7.50
N VAL A 52 -21.90 13.48 6.51
CA VAL A 52 -20.71 14.28 6.27
C VAL A 52 -21.10 15.76 6.29
N GLY A 53 -20.78 16.43 7.39
CA GLY A 53 -21.19 17.82 7.60
C GLY A 53 -22.71 17.99 7.65
N SER A 54 -23.20 19.18 7.27
CA SER A 54 -24.62 19.53 7.41
C SER A 54 -25.53 18.98 6.29
N ASN A 55 -25.02 18.77 5.07
CA ASN A 55 -25.86 18.49 3.89
C ASN A 55 -25.35 17.37 2.96
N GLN A 56 -24.26 16.67 3.29
CA GLN A 56 -23.75 15.58 2.45
C GLN A 56 -23.91 14.24 3.16
N THR A 57 -24.36 13.24 2.42
CA THR A 57 -24.43 11.86 2.91
C THR A 57 -23.66 10.96 1.96
N LEU A 58 -22.76 10.19 2.53
CA LEU A 58 -22.03 9.14 1.85
C LEU A 58 -22.75 7.82 2.09
N ILE A 59 -22.90 7.02 1.03
CA ILE A 59 -23.64 5.75 1.08
C ILE A 59 -22.77 4.70 0.39
N PRO A 60 -22.03 3.87 1.16
CA PRO A 60 -21.34 2.71 0.61
C PRO A 60 -22.37 1.65 0.17
N ASP A 61 -21.98 0.83 -0.79
CA ASP A 61 -22.86 -0.22 -1.31
C ASP A 61 -23.18 -1.26 -0.23
N ILE A 62 -22.14 -1.75 0.47
CA ILE A 62 -22.28 -2.70 1.57
C ILE A 62 -21.33 -2.34 2.71
N THR A 63 -21.83 -2.44 3.93
CA THR A 63 -21.02 -2.37 5.16
C THR A 63 -21.14 -3.68 5.91
N ILE A 64 -20.01 -4.15 6.46
CA ILE A 64 -19.96 -5.29 7.35
C ILE A 64 -19.86 -4.80 8.79
N GLU A 65 -20.78 -5.24 9.63
CA GLU A 65 -20.94 -4.76 11.00
C GLU A 65 -20.89 -5.88 12.02
N SER A 66 -20.36 -5.57 13.19
CA SER A 66 -20.47 -6.43 14.37
C SER A 66 -20.50 -5.57 15.62
N ASN A 67 -21.35 -5.92 16.59
CA ASN A 67 -21.51 -5.17 17.84
C ASN A 67 -21.73 -3.65 17.62
N ASN A 68 -22.57 -3.30 16.65
CA ASN A 68 -22.88 -1.92 16.24
C ASN A 68 -21.65 -1.09 15.77
N LYS A 69 -20.58 -1.75 15.33
CA LYS A 69 -19.42 -1.11 14.72
C LYS A 69 -19.24 -1.62 13.30
N VAL A 70 -18.97 -0.71 12.38
CA VAL A 70 -18.56 -1.06 11.03
C VAL A 70 -17.14 -1.61 11.11
N LEU A 71 -16.93 -2.80 10.56
CA LEU A 71 -15.65 -3.50 10.52
C LEU A 71 -14.88 -3.19 9.25
N PHE A 72 -15.57 -3.26 8.11
CA PHE A 72 -15.06 -2.86 6.80
C PHE A 72 -16.23 -2.52 5.87
N VAL A 73 -15.92 -1.84 4.78
CA VAL A 73 -16.86 -1.52 3.71
C VAL A 73 -16.51 -2.28 2.44
N VAL A 74 -17.52 -2.59 1.63
CA VAL A 74 -17.36 -3.12 0.28
C VAL A 74 -17.97 -2.12 -0.67
N GLU A 75 -17.13 -1.55 -1.54
CA GLU A 75 -17.55 -0.75 -2.66
C GLU A 75 -17.62 -1.65 -3.90
N LEU A 76 -18.78 -1.68 -4.53
CA LEU A 76 -19.09 -2.53 -5.66
C LEU A 76 -19.22 -1.67 -6.91
N LYS A 77 -18.72 -2.20 -8.01
CA LYS A 77 -18.88 -1.62 -9.34
C LYS A 77 -19.37 -2.66 -10.31
N HIS A 78 -19.87 -2.16 -11.43
CA HIS A 78 -20.23 -3.01 -12.55
C HIS A 78 -19.06 -3.96 -12.89
N PRO A 79 -19.30 -5.27 -13.14
CA PRO A 79 -18.25 -6.28 -13.24
C PRO A 79 -17.19 -6.05 -14.33
N ASN A 80 -17.49 -5.23 -15.35
CA ASN A 80 -16.56 -4.84 -16.41
C ASN A 80 -16.00 -3.42 -16.24
N GLU A 81 -16.32 -2.74 -15.14
CA GLU A 81 -15.89 -1.38 -14.88
C GLU A 81 -14.54 -1.34 -14.16
N PRO A 82 -13.57 -0.54 -14.66
CA PRO A 82 -12.30 -0.38 -14.00
C PRO A 82 -12.43 0.20 -12.59
N VAL A 83 -12.03 -0.59 -11.60
CA VAL A 83 -12.15 -0.20 -10.18
C VAL A 83 -11.32 1.03 -9.79
N GLU A 84 -10.21 1.30 -10.46
CA GLU A 84 -9.28 2.40 -10.11
C GLU A 84 -9.94 3.79 -10.04
N LYS A 85 -10.99 4.03 -10.84
CA LYS A 85 -11.73 5.31 -10.81
C LYS A 85 -12.48 5.54 -9.50
N HIS A 86 -12.77 4.47 -8.77
CA HIS A 86 -13.61 4.44 -7.58
C HIS A 86 -12.81 4.34 -6.28
N LYS A 87 -11.48 4.26 -6.36
CA LYS A 87 -10.57 4.28 -5.20
C LYS A 87 -10.91 5.42 -4.23
N LYS A 88 -11.07 6.65 -4.75
CA LYS A 88 -11.34 7.84 -3.91
C LYS A 88 -12.65 7.72 -3.12
N GLN A 89 -13.65 7.07 -3.69
CA GLN A 89 -14.94 6.86 -3.05
C GLN A 89 -14.81 5.90 -1.87
N LEU A 90 -14.16 4.74 -2.08
CA LEU A 90 -13.86 3.78 -1.01
C LEU A 90 -13.07 4.43 0.14
N ILE A 91 -11.97 5.14 -0.19
CA ILE A 91 -11.11 5.80 0.80
C ILE A 91 -11.88 6.85 1.60
N SER A 92 -12.79 7.58 0.95
CA SER A 92 -13.67 8.53 1.64
C SER A 92 -14.51 7.83 2.71
N TYR A 93 -15.12 6.69 2.39
CA TYR A 93 -15.90 5.92 3.38
C TYR A 93 -15.03 5.41 4.52
N MET A 94 -13.87 4.83 4.20
CA MET A 94 -12.93 4.32 5.20
C MET A 94 -12.53 5.44 6.18
N ARG A 95 -12.21 6.63 5.67
CA ARG A 95 -11.81 7.77 6.50
C ARG A 95 -12.94 8.29 7.38
N GLN A 96 -14.15 8.47 6.84
CA GLN A 96 -15.29 8.96 7.62
C GLN A 96 -15.70 7.98 8.73
N LEU A 97 -15.59 6.67 8.46
CA LEU A 97 -15.91 5.61 9.41
C LEU A 97 -14.71 5.16 10.27
N LYS A 98 -13.52 5.71 10.04
CA LYS A 98 -12.25 5.34 10.69
C LYS A 98 -11.94 3.84 10.59
N LEU A 99 -12.13 3.28 9.39
CA LEU A 99 -11.95 1.85 9.12
C LEU A 99 -10.52 1.57 8.68
N ARG A 100 -9.97 0.46 9.19
CA ARG A 100 -8.68 -0.05 8.75
C ARG A 100 -8.75 -0.76 7.41
N PHE A 101 -9.90 -1.31 7.02
CA PHE A 101 -10.02 -2.13 5.83
C PHE A 101 -11.20 -1.70 4.96
N GLY A 102 -10.99 -1.78 3.65
CA GLY A 102 -12.02 -1.59 2.64
C GLY A 102 -11.77 -2.50 1.44
N VAL A 103 -12.85 -3.01 0.86
CA VAL A 103 -12.80 -3.88 -0.32
C VAL A 103 -13.39 -3.12 -1.50
N LEU A 104 -12.71 -3.16 -2.65
CA LEU A 104 -13.21 -2.64 -3.92
C LEU A 104 -13.38 -3.79 -4.90
N LEU A 105 -14.57 -3.95 -5.45
CA LEU A 105 -14.92 -5.05 -6.35
C LEU A 105 -15.52 -4.51 -7.64
N GLY A 106 -14.95 -4.88 -8.79
CA GLY A 106 -15.46 -4.53 -10.12
C GLY A 106 -14.87 -5.47 -11.16
N ASP A 107 -14.04 -4.95 -12.08
CA ASP A 107 -13.22 -5.79 -12.97
C ASP A 107 -12.15 -6.62 -12.24
N LYS A 108 -11.78 -6.18 -11.04
CA LYS A 108 -10.81 -6.84 -10.15
C LYS A 108 -11.30 -6.84 -8.70
N PHE A 109 -10.65 -7.64 -7.87
CA PHE A 109 -10.77 -7.63 -6.42
C PHE A 109 -9.57 -6.87 -5.82
N GLN A 110 -9.83 -5.87 -4.97
CA GLN A 110 -8.78 -5.12 -4.28
C GLN A 110 -9.07 -5.01 -2.77
N LEU A 111 -8.03 -5.16 -1.96
CA LEU A 111 -8.06 -4.82 -0.53
C LEU A 111 -7.27 -3.53 -0.29
N TYR A 112 -7.91 -2.59 0.41
CA TYR A 112 -7.29 -1.39 0.92
C TYR A 112 -7.11 -1.49 2.43
N TYR A 113 -5.97 -1.00 2.89
CA TYR A 113 -5.60 -0.90 4.29
C TYR A 113 -5.25 0.53 4.65
N ASP A 114 -5.80 1.03 5.76
CA ASP A 114 -5.47 2.32 6.35
C ASP A 114 -4.89 2.12 7.75
N ASP A 115 -3.69 2.65 7.96
CA ASP A 115 -3.07 2.65 9.27
C ASP A 115 -3.66 3.79 10.10
N THR A 116 -4.77 3.50 10.76
CA THR A 116 -5.48 4.50 11.59
C THR A 116 -4.68 4.97 12.81
N THR A 117 -3.45 4.49 13.03
CA THR A 117 -2.57 4.94 14.10
C THR A 117 -1.68 6.12 13.69
N GLU A 118 -1.50 6.36 12.40
CA GLU A 118 -0.70 7.48 11.88
C GLU A 118 -1.62 8.54 11.24
N ASP A 119 -1.82 9.66 11.93
CA ASP A 119 -2.63 10.75 11.41
C ASP A 119 -2.03 11.30 10.09
N GLY A 120 -2.83 11.23 9.02
CA GLY A 120 -2.47 11.78 7.71
C GLY A 120 -2.01 10.75 6.68
N THR A 121 -2.00 9.46 7.00
CA THR A 121 -1.80 8.42 5.99
C THR A 121 -3.06 8.24 5.12
N GLU A 122 -2.87 8.08 3.81
CA GLU A 122 -3.95 7.65 2.92
C GLU A 122 -3.96 6.12 2.86
N ALA A 123 -5.16 5.52 2.89
CA ALA A 123 -5.33 4.10 2.69
C ALA A 123 -4.63 3.60 1.42
N GLN A 124 -3.85 2.53 1.56
CA GLN A 124 -3.04 1.94 0.50
C GLN A 124 -3.67 0.63 0.02
N LYS A 125 -3.55 0.37 -1.29
CA LYS A 125 -3.94 -0.93 -1.87
C LYS A 125 -2.88 -1.96 -1.48
N VAL A 126 -3.25 -2.92 -0.64
CA VAL A 126 -2.34 -3.98 -0.14
C VAL A 126 -2.54 -5.31 -0.84
N PHE A 127 -3.58 -5.45 -1.66
CA PHE A 127 -3.79 -6.64 -2.49
C PHE A 127 -4.61 -6.30 -3.73
N GLU A 128 -4.31 -6.98 -4.83
CA GLU A 128 -5.11 -6.96 -6.07
C GLU A 128 -5.08 -8.35 -6.72
N ALA A 129 -6.25 -8.82 -7.17
CA ALA A 129 -6.35 -10.02 -7.99
C ALA A 129 -7.38 -9.85 -9.11
N ALA A 130 -7.04 -10.36 -10.30
CA ALA A 130 -8.02 -10.65 -11.34
C ALA A 130 -8.82 -11.91 -10.98
N PHE A 131 -10.06 -12.02 -11.44
CA PHE A 131 -10.93 -13.18 -11.19
C PHE A 131 -10.51 -14.41 -12.00
N THR A 132 -9.43 -15.05 -11.56
CA THR A 132 -8.90 -16.30 -12.11
C THR A 132 -8.95 -17.37 -11.03
N GLU A 133 -9.50 -18.54 -11.35
CA GLU A 133 -9.61 -19.65 -10.42
C GLU A 133 -8.23 -20.13 -9.94
N ASN A 134 -8.20 -20.74 -8.74
CA ASN A 134 -7.03 -21.35 -8.13
C ASN A 134 -5.90 -20.34 -7.84
N ASN A 135 -6.25 -19.11 -7.42
CA ASN A 135 -5.30 -18.16 -6.86
C ASN A 135 -5.17 -18.39 -5.34
N PRO A 136 -4.05 -18.95 -4.84
CA PRO A 136 -3.89 -19.29 -3.44
C PRO A 136 -3.86 -18.06 -2.51
N GLU A 137 -3.25 -16.95 -2.95
CA GLU A 137 -3.16 -15.73 -2.15
C GLU A 137 -4.54 -15.08 -1.98
N ALA A 138 -5.34 -15.08 -3.05
CA ALA A 138 -6.71 -14.57 -3.00
C ALA A 138 -7.65 -15.48 -2.16
N GLU A 139 -7.47 -16.79 -2.24
CA GLU A 139 -8.18 -17.75 -1.39
C GLU A 139 -7.86 -17.54 0.09
N GLU A 140 -6.59 -17.37 0.42
CA GLU A 140 -6.15 -17.14 1.78
C GLU A 140 -6.65 -15.80 2.31
N LEU A 141 -6.57 -14.74 1.51
CA LEU A 141 -7.12 -13.43 1.88
C LEU A 141 -8.64 -13.49 2.14
N LEU A 142 -9.40 -14.19 1.30
CA LEU A 142 -10.83 -14.40 1.56
C LEU A 142 -11.09 -15.17 2.85
N SER A 143 -10.20 -16.09 3.23
CA SER A 143 -10.31 -16.79 4.51
C SER A 143 -10.21 -15.82 5.71
N LEU A 144 -9.35 -14.80 5.60
CA LEU A 144 -9.17 -13.76 6.62
C LEU A 144 -10.37 -12.80 6.73
N LEU A 145 -11.16 -12.67 5.66
CA LEU A 145 -12.39 -11.86 5.62
C LEU A 145 -13.64 -12.58 6.13
N THR A 146 -13.51 -13.86 6.50
CA THR A 146 -14.62 -14.62 7.10
C THR A 146 -14.92 -14.12 8.51
N LYS A 147 -16.18 -14.22 8.95
CA LYS A 147 -16.60 -13.82 10.31
C LYS A 147 -15.77 -14.51 11.41
N GLU A 148 -15.37 -15.75 11.18
CA GLU A 148 -14.60 -16.54 12.14
C GLU A 148 -13.15 -16.05 12.30
N GLN A 149 -12.53 -15.56 11.22
CA GLN A 149 -11.12 -15.17 11.22
C GLN A 149 -10.92 -13.65 11.35
N PHE A 150 -11.90 -12.86 10.93
CA PHE A 150 -11.81 -11.41 10.96
C PHE A 150 -11.61 -10.90 12.38
N GLY A 151 -10.62 -10.03 12.58
CA GLY A 151 -10.27 -9.46 13.89
C GLY A 151 -9.25 -10.26 14.70
N LYS A 152 -8.76 -11.42 14.23
CA LYS A 152 -7.71 -12.21 14.91
C LYS A 152 -6.27 -11.73 14.62
N ASP A 153 -6.06 -10.43 14.43
CA ASP A 153 -4.80 -9.78 13.99
C ASP A 153 -4.18 -10.26 12.67
N LYS A 154 -4.48 -11.47 12.17
CA LYS A 154 -3.88 -12.02 10.94
C LYS A 154 -4.09 -11.17 9.69
N LEU A 155 -5.26 -10.55 9.52
CA LEU A 155 -5.50 -9.64 8.40
C LEU A 155 -4.67 -8.36 8.51
N LEU A 156 -4.43 -7.88 9.74
CA LEU A 156 -3.55 -6.75 10.00
C LEU A 156 -2.10 -7.12 9.65
N VAL A 157 -1.61 -8.27 10.15
CA VAL A 157 -0.25 -8.75 9.83
C VAL A 157 -0.08 -8.95 8.32
N PHE A 158 -1.08 -9.51 7.63
CA PHE A 158 -1.09 -9.61 6.17
C PHE A 158 -0.91 -8.24 5.51
N ALA A 159 -1.75 -7.27 5.88
CA ALA A 159 -1.74 -5.94 5.27
C ALA A 159 -0.44 -5.18 5.55
N GLU A 160 0.12 -5.29 6.76
CA GLU A 160 1.37 -4.65 7.12
C GLU A 160 2.57 -5.23 6.36
N LYS A 161 2.63 -6.56 6.20
CA LYS A 161 3.68 -7.19 5.38
C LYS A 161 3.59 -6.78 3.90
N GLN A 162 2.38 -6.67 3.36
CA GLN A 162 2.19 -6.20 1.99
C GLN A 162 2.60 -4.73 1.84
N LEU A 163 2.25 -3.90 2.82
CA LEU A 163 2.65 -2.49 2.84
C LEU A 163 4.18 -2.33 2.90
N GLU A 164 4.86 -3.11 3.74
CA GLU A 164 6.34 -3.13 3.81
C GLU A 164 6.95 -3.45 2.44
N LYS A 165 6.43 -4.45 1.72
CA LYS A 165 6.93 -4.79 0.38
C LYS A 165 6.71 -3.71 -0.66
N ILE A 166 5.54 -3.06 -0.63
CA ILE A 166 5.25 -1.92 -1.51
C ILE A 166 6.28 -0.83 -1.26
N GLN A 167 6.53 -0.49 0.01
CA GLN A 167 7.50 0.52 0.40
C GLN A 167 8.94 0.14 0.01
N GLU A 168 9.33 -1.11 0.18
CA GLU A 168 10.65 -1.60 -0.26
C GLU A 168 10.82 -1.50 -1.78
N SER A 169 9.79 -1.88 -2.54
CA SER A 169 9.79 -1.79 -4.01
C SER A 169 9.91 -0.34 -4.49
N GLU A 170 9.18 0.59 -3.88
CA GLU A 170 9.30 2.03 -4.17
C GLU A 170 10.74 2.54 -3.97
N VAL A 171 11.37 2.15 -2.86
CA VAL A 171 12.74 2.57 -2.55
C VAL A 171 13.76 1.89 -3.47
N MET A 172 13.56 0.62 -3.82
CA MET A 172 14.40 -0.07 -4.81
C MET A 172 14.35 0.63 -6.18
N ASN A 173 13.16 1.04 -6.63
CA ASN A 173 13.02 1.80 -7.88
C ASN A 173 13.73 3.16 -7.82
N GLU A 174 13.65 3.88 -6.68
CA GLU A 174 14.38 5.14 -6.49
C GLU A 174 15.91 4.94 -6.53
N ILE A 175 16.42 3.84 -5.98
CA ILE A 175 17.84 3.48 -6.04
C ILE A 175 18.23 3.13 -7.48
N GLN A 176 17.42 2.35 -8.20
CA GLN A 176 17.69 1.96 -9.57
C GLN A 176 17.74 3.19 -10.50
N GLU A 177 16.74 4.08 -10.42
CA GLU A 177 16.73 5.35 -11.18
C GLU A 177 18.05 6.13 -10.96
N TYR A 178 18.55 6.16 -9.72
CA TYR A 178 19.80 6.85 -9.42
C TYR A 178 21.03 6.17 -10.04
N VAL A 179 21.14 4.85 -9.94
CA VAL A 179 22.28 4.13 -10.52
C VAL A 179 22.28 4.31 -12.04
N GLU A 180 21.12 4.26 -12.69
CA GLU A 180 20.97 4.52 -14.13
C GLU A 180 21.43 5.95 -14.51
N GLU A 181 21.05 6.95 -13.72
CA GLU A 181 21.50 8.34 -13.91
C GLU A 181 23.03 8.46 -13.78
N GLN A 182 23.63 7.82 -12.77
CA GLN A 182 25.09 7.85 -12.61
C GLN A 182 25.82 7.10 -13.72
N LEU A 183 25.27 5.97 -14.18
CA LEU A 183 25.84 5.23 -15.31
C LEU A 183 25.82 6.08 -16.58
N SER A 184 24.74 6.82 -16.84
CA SER A 184 24.67 7.76 -17.96
C SER A 184 25.75 8.84 -17.85
N HIS A 185 25.94 9.45 -16.68
CA HIS A 185 27.00 10.45 -16.49
C HIS A 185 28.42 9.87 -16.64
N LEU A 186 28.65 8.65 -16.17
CA LEU A 186 29.93 7.96 -16.35
C LEU A 186 30.20 7.65 -17.81
N GLN A 187 29.19 7.18 -18.56
CA GLN A 187 29.27 6.97 -20.00
C GLN A 187 29.60 8.27 -20.73
N ASP A 188 28.91 9.37 -20.40
CA ASP A 188 29.19 10.68 -21.01
C ASP A 188 30.61 11.17 -20.72
N LYS A 189 31.11 10.97 -19.49
CA LYS A 189 32.48 11.35 -19.11
C LYS A 189 33.51 10.52 -19.88
N LEU A 190 33.34 9.20 -19.90
CA LEU A 190 34.22 8.29 -20.63
C LEU A 190 34.22 8.57 -22.13
N TYR A 191 33.05 8.87 -22.70
CA TYR A 191 32.92 9.24 -24.10
C TYR A 191 33.74 10.49 -24.43
N LYS A 192 33.66 11.54 -23.60
CA LYS A 192 34.42 12.78 -23.77
C LYS A 192 35.92 12.56 -23.62
N GLU A 193 36.35 11.85 -22.58
CA GLU A 193 37.76 11.52 -22.33
C GLU A 193 38.38 10.80 -23.54
N LEU A 194 37.69 9.79 -24.09
CA LEU A 194 38.20 9.04 -25.26
C LEU A 194 38.22 9.87 -26.54
N GLN A 195 37.35 10.87 -26.68
CA GLN A 195 37.39 11.80 -27.82
C GLN A 195 38.59 12.76 -27.79
N GLU A 196 39.22 12.97 -26.63
CA GLU A 196 40.45 13.78 -26.51
C GLU A 196 41.69 13.04 -27.03
N GLU A 197 41.70 11.70 -26.94
CA GLU A 197 42.85 10.86 -27.29
C GLU A 197 42.70 10.10 -28.62
N TYR A 198 41.47 9.85 -29.08
CA TYR A 198 41.18 8.98 -30.22
C TYR A 198 40.26 9.63 -31.26
N ASP A 199 40.25 9.08 -32.49
CA ASP A 199 39.35 9.54 -33.56
C ASP A 199 37.89 9.42 -33.14
N SER A 200 37.15 10.53 -33.22
CA SER A 200 35.78 10.62 -32.72
C SER A 200 34.81 9.68 -33.44
N LYS A 201 35.07 9.28 -34.70
CA LYS A 201 34.20 8.32 -35.41
C LYS A 201 34.40 6.91 -34.89
N LEU A 202 35.62 6.53 -34.51
CA LEU A 202 35.91 5.24 -33.88
C LEU A 202 35.30 5.14 -32.48
N VAL A 203 35.46 6.19 -31.66
CA VAL A 203 34.86 6.23 -30.31
C VAL A 203 33.34 6.09 -30.40
N LYS A 204 32.69 6.81 -31.32
CA LYS A 204 31.24 6.69 -31.54
C LYS A 204 30.81 5.27 -31.87
N LYS A 205 31.51 4.58 -32.79
CA LYS A 205 31.20 3.19 -33.15
C LYS A 205 31.30 2.23 -31.95
N VAL A 206 32.26 2.44 -31.06
CA VAL A 206 32.40 1.61 -29.85
C VAL A 206 31.21 1.82 -28.92
N PHE A 207 30.82 3.08 -28.68
CA PHE A 207 29.70 3.40 -27.78
C PHE A 207 28.33 3.02 -28.35
N GLU A 208 28.16 3.01 -29.68
CA GLU A 208 26.95 2.46 -30.33
C GLU A 208 26.70 0.98 -30.00
N HIS A 209 27.75 0.24 -29.59
CA HIS A 209 27.67 -1.17 -29.18
C HIS A 209 27.88 -1.39 -27.67
N LEU A 210 28.06 -0.32 -26.89
CA LEU A 210 28.22 -0.39 -25.44
C LEU A 210 26.83 -0.54 -24.79
N ASN A 211 26.57 -1.68 -24.17
CA ASN A 211 25.36 -1.92 -23.39
C ASN A 211 25.71 -2.10 -21.91
N ILE A 212 25.30 -1.16 -21.07
CA ILE A 212 25.39 -1.27 -19.62
C ILE A 212 23.96 -1.22 -19.08
N ALA A 213 23.52 -2.30 -18.44
CA ALA A 213 22.18 -2.42 -17.91
C ALA A 213 22.21 -3.00 -16.49
N ILE A 214 21.24 -2.58 -15.67
CA ILE A 214 20.97 -3.16 -14.36
C ILE A 214 20.04 -4.35 -14.58
N SER A 215 20.41 -5.53 -14.08
CA SER A 215 19.51 -6.69 -14.14
C SER A 215 18.32 -6.50 -13.20
N PRO A 216 17.10 -6.96 -13.58
CA PRO A 216 15.94 -6.91 -12.69
C PRO A 216 16.22 -7.65 -11.39
N ILE A 217 15.93 -7.01 -10.25
CA ILE A 217 15.94 -7.66 -8.94
C ILE A 217 14.55 -8.27 -8.75
N ALA A 218 14.44 -9.59 -8.69
CA ALA A 218 13.18 -10.25 -8.38
C ALA A 218 12.84 -10.00 -6.90
N VAL A 219 11.67 -9.42 -6.63
CA VAL A 219 11.13 -9.30 -5.28
C VAL A 219 10.45 -10.63 -4.94
N GLU A 220 10.87 -11.29 -3.85
CA GLU A 220 10.22 -12.52 -3.40
C GLU A 220 8.74 -12.28 -3.05
N GLU A 221 7.85 -13.19 -3.46
CA GLU A 221 6.42 -13.15 -3.11
C GLU A 221 6.19 -13.37 -1.61
N VAL A 222 5.11 -12.81 -1.03
CA VAL A 222 4.81 -13.07 0.40
C VAL A 222 4.19 -14.45 0.47
N SER A 223 4.88 -15.41 1.11
CA SER A 223 4.20 -16.63 1.52
C SER A 223 3.61 -16.43 2.91
N LEU A 224 2.30 -16.55 2.99
CA LEU A 224 1.53 -16.39 4.22
C LEU A 224 1.67 -17.60 5.17
N ASN A 225 2.18 -18.72 4.67
CA ASN A 225 2.55 -19.89 5.47
C ASN A 225 3.61 -19.58 6.55
N ASN A 226 4.27 -18.41 6.48
CA ASN A 226 5.26 -17.91 7.44
C ASN A 226 4.76 -16.68 8.23
N LEU A 227 3.44 -16.50 8.37
CA LEU A 227 2.87 -15.48 9.26
C LEU A 227 2.99 -15.93 10.72
N ASP A 228 4.05 -15.50 11.40
CA ASP A 228 4.08 -15.53 12.86
C ASP A 228 3.02 -14.57 13.43
N ASN A 229 2.27 -15.01 14.44
CA ASN A 229 1.27 -14.21 15.17
C ASN A 229 1.90 -13.11 16.05
N THR A 230 3.18 -12.77 15.85
CA THR A 230 3.84 -11.71 16.61
C THR A 230 3.30 -10.35 16.19
N SER A 231 2.84 -9.56 17.16
CA SER A 231 2.50 -8.15 16.98
C SER A 231 3.61 -7.42 16.22
N VAL A 232 3.25 -6.78 15.12
CA VAL A 232 4.16 -5.94 14.32
C VAL A 232 4.31 -4.60 15.04
N GLU A 233 5.15 -4.57 16.08
CA GLU A 233 5.49 -3.31 16.72
C GLU A 233 6.43 -2.50 15.80
N LYS A 234 5.86 -1.46 15.18
CA LYS A 234 6.60 -0.51 14.34
C LYS A 234 7.44 0.44 15.21
N LEU A 235 8.56 0.89 14.65
CA LEU A 235 9.36 1.97 15.24
C LEU A 235 8.51 3.25 15.30
N PRO A 236 8.27 3.83 16.49
CA PRO A 236 7.54 5.09 16.57
C PRO A 236 8.29 6.21 15.83
N ILE A 237 7.63 6.81 14.85
CA ILE A 237 8.15 7.92 14.04
C ILE A 237 7.29 9.16 14.24
N GLU A 238 7.94 10.29 14.48
CA GLU A 238 7.29 11.59 14.60
C GLU A 238 7.79 12.55 13.53
N PHE A 239 6.88 13.29 12.91
CA PHE A 239 7.20 14.36 11.97
C PHE A 239 6.99 15.72 12.63
N VAL A 240 7.87 16.68 12.30
CA VAL A 240 7.76 18.08 12.72
C VAL A 240 7.90 18.97 11.48
N PRO A 241 6.79 19.57 10.98
CA PRO A 241 5.42 19.52 11.52
C PRO A 241 4.78 18.12 11.47
N ASN A 242 3.80 17.88 12.34
CA ASN A 242 3.12 16.57 12.48
C ASN A 242 2.13 16.26 11.36
N ASP A 243 1.67 17.28 10.63
CA ASP A 243 0.89 17.11 9.40
C ASP A 243 1.81 16.56 8.30
N LEU A 244 1.58 15.29 7.91
CA LEU A 244 2.37 14.58 6.90
C LEU A 244 2.38 15.28 5.53
N GLU A 245 1.26 15.86 5.10
CA GLU A 245 1.17 16.56 3.81
C GLU A 245 1.94 17.88 3.85
N ALA A 246 1.79 18.64 4.93
CA ALA A 246 2.56 19.85 5.16
C ALA A 246 4.06 19.55 5.27
N PHE A 247 4.42 18.49 6.01
CA PHE A 247 5.81 18.02 6.13
C PHE A 247 6.36 17.64 4.76
N LYS A 248 5.63 16.84 3.98
CA LYS A 248 6.02 16.39 2.64
C LYS A 248 6.25 17.59 1.72
N LYS A 249 5.35 18.58 1.74
CA LYS A 249 5.49 19.81 0.95
C LYS A 249 6.76 20.58 1.33
N LEU A 250 6.99 20.79 2.62
CA LEU A 250 8.19 21.49 3.12
C LEU A 250 9.48 20.73 2.78
N LEU A 251 9.48 19.40 2.88
CA LEU A 251 10.61 18.57 2.50
C LEU A 251 10.91 18.68 0.99
N LEU A 252 9.88 18.75 0.16
CA LEU A 252 10.02 18.93 -1.29
C LEU A 252 10.65 20.26 -1.65
N GLU A 253 10.30 21.33 -0.92
CA GLU A 253 10.83 22.69 -1.11
C GLU A 253 12.28 22.80 -0.61
N LYS A 254 12.56 22.35 0.62
CA LYS A 254 13.87 22.55 1.25
C LYS A 254 14.91 21.50 0.90
N LYS A 255 14.48 20.28 0.52
CA LYS A 255 15.34 19.12 0.24
C LYS A 255 16.31 18.74 1.38
N VAL A 256 16.11 19.28 2.57
CA VAL A 256 16.96 19.07 3.74
C VAL A 256 16.09 19.03 5.00
N GLY A 257 16.44 18.14 5.92
CA GLY A 257 15.84 18.06 7.25
C GLY A 257 16.85 17.57 8.28
N LYS A 258 16.37 17.24 9.47
CA LYS A 258 17.12 16.67 10.58
C LYS A 258 16.41 15.41 11.06
N ILE A 259 17.19 14.37 11.35
CA ILE A 259 16.71 13.14 11.99
C ILE A 259 17.26 13.14 13.39
N GLU A 260 16.42 12.83 14.37
CA GLU A 260 16.79 12.66 15.77
C GLU A 260 16.40 11.25 16.22
N TRP A 261 17.37 10.46 16.67
CA TRP A 261 17.14 9.14 17.26
C TRP A 261 17.09 9.28 18.78
N HIS A 262 15.96 8.93 19.38
CA HIS A 262 15.73 8.99 20.82
C HIS A 262 15.83 7.58 21.38
N TYR A 263 16.73 7.36 22.34
CA TYR A 263 16.97 6.05 22.94
C TYR A 263 16.27 5.93 24.29
N ASN A 264 15.98 4.69 24.70
CA ASN A 264 15.31 4.38 25.97
C ASN A 264 16.11 4.87 27.21
N ASN A 265 17.42 5.08 27.07
CA ASN A 265 18.29 5.61 28.13
C ASN A 265 18.33 7.15 28.17
N GLY A 266 17.51 7.84 27.37
CA GLY A 266 17.45 9.31 27.30
C GLY A 266 18.50 9.94 26.39
N LYS A 267 19.39 9.15 25.76
CA LYS A 267 20.33 9.66 24.75
C LYS A 267 19.55 10.14 23.52
N VAL A 268 19.97 11.26 22.92
CA VAL A 268 19.46 11.74 21.65
C VAL A 268 20.62 11.94 20.68
N GLU A 269 20.60 11.23 19.56
CA GLU A 269 21.53 11.44 18.46
C GLU A 269 20.83 12.18 17.33
N HIS A 270 21.58 12.93 16.52
CA HIS A 270 21.00 13.60 15.37
C HIS A 270 21.90 13.66 14.16
N LYS A 271 21.29 13.74 12.97
CA LYS A 271 21.98 13.84 11.70
C LYS A 271 21.19 14.71 10.73
N THR A 272 21.89 15.43 9.86
CA THR A 272 21.27 16.10 8.71
C THR A 272 20.76 15.07 7.71
N TRP A 273 19.48 15.17 7.37
CA TRP A 273 18.86 14.42 6.29
C TRP A 273 18.91 15.23 5.01
N LYS A 274 19.74 14.80 4.06
CA LYS A 274 19.74 15.35 2.70
C LYS A 274 18.72 14.56 1.88
N ALA A 275 17.60 15.20 1.57
CA ALA A 275 16.49 14.63 0.81
C ALA A 275 16.48 15.17 -0.64
N SER A 276 17.65 15.37 -1.23
CA SER A 276 17.81 15.97 -2.57
C SER A 276 17.04 15.24 -3.67
N ARG A 277 16.81 13.94 -3.50
CA ARG A 277 16.09 13.09 -4.46
C ARG A 277 14.61 12.92 -4.17
N PHE A 278 14.11 13.44 -3.06
CA PHE A 278 12.70 13.28 -2.70
C PHE A 278 11.83 14.03 -3.73
N LYS A 279 11.02 13.31 -4.50
CA LYS A 279 10.15 13.84 -5.56
C LYS A 279 8.69 13.88 -5.07
N GLN A 280 7.82 14.58 -5.79
CA GLN A 280 6.38 14.62 -5.44
C GLN A 280 5.77 13.20 -5.36
N LYS A 281 6.22 12.31 -6.26
CA LYS A 281 5.84 10.89 -6.29
C LYS A 281 6.49 10.03 -5.20
N SER A 282 7.50 10.53 -4.49
CA SER A 282 8.19 9.76 -3.46
C SER A 282 7.30 9.53 -2.25
N SER A 283 7.35 8.31 -1.72
CA SER A 283 6.68 7.91 -0.49
C SER A 283 7.50 8.35 0.72
N LEU A 284 6.94 9.25 1.54
CA LEU A 284 7.60 9.73 2.76
C LEU A 284 7.80 8.57 3.74
N LEU A 285 6.73 7.82 4.02
CA LEU A 285 6.77 6.69 4.93
C LEU A 285 7.62 5.55 4.38
N GLY A 286 7.54 5.24 3.08
CA GLY A 286 8.42 4.23 2.48
C GLY A 286 9.90 4.58 2.62
N ASN A 287 10.26 5.85 2.46
CA ASN A 287 11.63 6.32 2.66
C ASN A 287 12.12 6.24 4.13
N VAL A 288 11.21 6.34 5.09
CA VAL A 288 11.55 6.28 6.52
C VAL A 288 11.58 4.83 7.01
N TYR A 289 10.55 4.04 6.71
CA TYR A 289 10.42 2.65 7.15
C TYR A 289 11.33 1.68 6.40
N SER A 290 11.82 2.02 5.21
CA SER A 290 12.87 1.25 4.51
C SER A 290 14.24 1.31 5.18
N ARG A 291 14.44 2.22 6.16
CA ARG A 291 15.74 2.36 6.82
C ARG A 291 16.07 1.13 7.67
N PRO A 292 17.33 0.71 7.73
CA PRO A 292 17.72 -0.51 8.43
C PRO A 292 17.24 -0.56 9.89
N GLU A 293 17.24 0.57 10.59
CA GLU A 293 16.76 0.67 11.97
C GLU A 293 15.26 0.39 12.13
N ALA A 294 14.44 0.69 11.12
CA ALA A 294 12.99 0.56 11.19
C ALA A 294 12.48 -0.86 10.90
N LYS A 295 13.34 -1.73 10.34
CA LYS A 295 12.96 -3.08 9.89
C LYS A 295 12.99 -4.11 11.02
N ASN A 296 12.05 -5.06 10.98
CA ASN A 296 12.06 -6.30 11.76
C ASN A 296 12.37 -6.15 13.27
N GLY A 297 11.90 -5.07 13.90
CA GLY A 297 12.14 -4.84 15.33
C GLY A 297 13.59 -4.51 15.71
N LYS A 298 14.49 -4.29 14.72
CA LYS A 298 15.90 -3.94 14.95
C LYS A 298 16.06 -2.71 15.84
N TRP A 299 15.12 -1.77 15.77
CA TRP A 299 15.07 -0.60 16.64
C TRP A 299 15.06 -0.95 18.14
N LYS A 300 14.43 -2.08 18.52
CA LYS A 300 14.42 -2.57 19.91
C LYS A 300 15.81 -3.04 20.34
N GLU A 301 16.50 -3.76 19.47
CA GLU A 301 17.89 -4.20 19.70
C GLU A 301 18.84 -3.01 19.84
N LEU A 302 18.58 -1.94 19.07
CA LEU A 302 19.31 -0.68 19.16
C LEU A 302 18.94 0.15 20.40
N GLY A 303 17.93 -0.25 21.17
CA GLY A 303 17.43 0.48 22.33
C GLY A 303 16.77 1.82 21.96
N LEU A 304 16.23 1.94 20.75
CA LEU A 304 15.50 3.11 20.30
C LEU A 304 14.10 3.15 20.95
N ALA A 305 13.68 4.35 21.31
CA ALA A 305 12.33 4.66 21.76
C ALA A 305 11.49 5.20 20.59
N LYS A 306 12.07 6.13 19.82
CA LYS A 306 11.45 6.77 18.65
C LYS A 306 12.46 7.45 17.75
N VAL A 307 12.03 7.80 16.54
CA VAL A 307 12.79 8.65 15.61
C VAL A 307 11.96 9.87 15.21
N VAL A 308 12.56 11.06 15.29
CA VAL A 308 11.89 12.32 14.98
C VAL A 308 12.51 12.94 13.73
N TYR A 309 11.68 13.20 12.71
CA TYR A 309 12.05 13.89 11.48
C TYR A 309 11.60 15.34 11.56
N LYS A 310 12.53 16.29 11.38
CA LYS A 310 12.26 17.72 11.45
C LYS A 310 12.68 18.42 10.17
N ILE A 311 11.85 19.33 9.67
CA ILE A 311 12.28 20.27 8.63
C ILE A 311 13.12 21.37 9.28
N VAL A 312 14.29 21.65 8.70
CA VAL A 312 15.18 22.75 9.12
C VAL A 312 14.99 23.93 8.18
#